data_AF-A0A959I788-F1
#
_entry.id   AF-A0A959I788-F1
#
_cell.length_a   1.000
_cell.length_b   1.000
_cell.length_c   1.000
_cell.angle_alpha   90.00
_cell.angle_beta   90.00
_cell.angle_gamma   90.00
#
_symmetry.space_group_name_H-M   'P 1'
#
loop_
_entity.id
_entity.type
_entity.pdbx_description
1 polymer ?
#
loop_
_entity_poly.entity_id
_entity_poly.type
_entity_poly.pdbx_seq_one_letter_code
_entity_poly.pdbx_strand_id
1 'polypeptide(L)'
;MIHNVLKAIKDELDGFLKRRLPIGVDQTQPLVLLSELMNLDGTVNEDAFDKVICTLINVEQERVSLNVRPADHSVRTNPPINLNLYVLISA
;
A
#
# COMPACT_ATOMS: atom_id res chain seq x y z
N MET A 1 4.57 9.79 -3.40
CA MET A 1 5.36 9.04 -2.39
C MET A 1 4.58 7.83 -1.89
N ILE A 2 3.38 8.00 -1.29
CA ILE A 2 2.53 6.88 -0.83
C ILE A 2 2.23 5.89 -1.98
N HIS A 3 1.83 6.39 -3.15
CA HIS A 3 1.61 5.55 -4.33
C HIS A 3 2.81 4.68 -4.70
N ASN A 4 4.04 5.22 -4.63
CA ASN A 4 5.25 4.47 -4.97
C ASN A 4 5.51 3.35 -3.96
N VAL A 5 5.24 3.60 -2.68
CA VAL A 5 5.36 2.60 -1.62
C VAL A 5 4.33 1.49 -1.82
N LEU A 6 3.07 1.84 -2.06
CA LEU A 6 2.00 0.87 -2.32
C LEU A 6 2.26 0.06 -3.59
N LYS A 7 2.78 0.71 -4.63
CA LYS A 7 3.20 0.03 -5.86
C LYS A 7 4.34 -0.95 -5.58
N ALA A 8 5.35 -0.56 -4.81
CA ALA A 8 6.45 -1.45 -4.43
C ALA A 8 5.95 -2.67 -3.63
N ILE A 9 5.06 -2.46 -2.65
CA ILE A 9 4.42 -3.55 -1.88
C ILE A 9 3.65 -4.49 -2.82
N LYS A 10 2.84 -3.92 -3.73
CA LYS A 10 2.08 -4.69 -4.72
C LYS A 10 2.99 -5.49 -5.64
N ASP A 11 4.06 -4.90 -6.16
CA ASP A 11 4.98 -5.55 -7.09
C ASP A 11 5.80 -6.66 -6.40
N GLU A 12 6.20 -6.44 -5.13
CA GLU A 12 6.91 -7.45 -4.35
C GLU A 12 6.02 -8.66 -4.02
N LEU A 13 4.77 -8.41 -3.61
CA LEU A 13 3.79 -9.46 -3.33
C LEU A 13 3.41 -10.21 -4.61
N ASP A 14 3.21 -9.51 -5.72
CA ASP A 14 2.94 -10.10 -7.05
C ASP A 14 4.07 -11.05 -7.46
N GLY A 15 5.32 -10.57 -7.35
CA GLY A 15 6.49 -11.38 -7.63
C GLY A 15 6.63 -12.59 -6.71
N PHE A 16 6.31 -12.44 -5.42
CA PHE A 16 6.32 -13.56 -4.47
C PHE A 16 5.30 -14.64 -4.85
N LEU A 17 4.07 -14.27 -5.17
CA LEU A 17 3.01 -15.20 -5.54
C LEU A 17 3.33 -15.91 -6.86
N LYS A 18 3.80 -15.17 -7.88
CA LYS A 18 4.22 -15.75 -9.17
C LYS A 18 5.33 -16.79 -9.04
N ARG A 19 6.24 -16.61 -8.08
CA ARG A 19 7.31 -17.59 -7.79
C ARG A 19 6.82 -18.83 -7.03
N ARG A 20 5.71 -18.72 -6.28
CA ARG A 20 5.17 -19.79 -5.43
C ARG A 20 4.09 -20.62 -6.12
N LEU A 21 3.34 -20.03 -7.04
CA LEU A 21 2.23 -20.69 -7.72
C LEU A 21 2.72 -21.58 -8.87
N PRO A 22 2.01 -22.69 -9.15
CA PRO A 22 2.40 -23.64 -10.20
C PRO A 22 2.31 -23.05 -11.61
N ILE A 23 2.98 -23.72 -12.55
CA ILE A 23 3.24 -23.31 -13.96
C ILE A 23 1.94 -23.01 -14.78
N GLY A 24 0.75 -23.37 -14.26
CA GLY A 24 -0.53 -23.13 -14.93
C GLY A 24 -1.14 -21.73 -14.71
N VAL A 25 -0.58 -20.90 -13.83
CA VAL A 25 -1.05 -19.53 -13.62
C VAL A 25 -0.42 -18.62 -14.67
N ASP A 26 -1.24 -17.80 -15.34
CA ASP A 26 -0.75 -16.81 -16.31
C ASP A 26 0.14 -15.77 -15.62
N GLN A 27 1.45 -15.96 -15.72
CA GLN A 27 2.45 -15.09 -15.10
C GLN A 27 2.55 -13.71 -15.78
N THR A 28 1.93 -13.55 -16.96
CA THR A 28 1.92 -12.27 -17.70
C THR A 28 0.94 -11.27 -17.08
N GLN A 29 -0.11 -11.76 -16.41
CA GLN A 29 -1.07 -10.93 -15.72
C GLN A 29 -0.63 -10.63 -14.28
N PRO A 30 -1.02 -9.47 -13.72
CA PRO A 30 -0.83 -9.22 -12.30
C PRO A 30 -1.79 -10.10 -11.47
N LEU A 31 -1.23 -10.82 -10.51
CA LEU A 31 -1.95 -11.59 -9.50
C LEU A 31 -2.33 -10.72 -8.30
N VAL A 32 -1.61 -9.62 -8.10
CA VAL A 32 -1.93 -8.62 -7.08
C VAL A 32 -2.35 -7.31 -7.73
N LEU A 33 -3.51 -6.80 -7.35
CA LEU A 33 -4.01 -5.50 -7.78
C LEU A 33 -4.00 -4.51 -6.61
N LEU A 34 -3.63 -3.26 -6.90
CA LEU A 34 -3.87 -2.15 -6.00
C LEU A 34 -5.23 -1.55 -6.39
N SER A 35 -6.27 -1.86 -5.63
CA SER A 35 -7.65 -1.47 -5.97
C SER A 35 -8.55 -1.38 -4.74
N GLU A 36 -9.72 -0.77 -4.94
CA GLU A 36 -10.83 -0.81 -4.01
C GLU A 36 -11.58 -2.15 -4.14
N LEU A 37 -12.11 -2.65 -3.02
CA LEU A 37 -12.92 -3.88 -3.00
C LEU A 37 -14.26 -3.73 -3.74
N MET A 38 -14.79 -2.52 -3.73
CA MET A 38 -16.12 -2.19 -4.20
C MET A 38 -16.02 -0.87 -4.96
N ASN A 39 -16.74 -0.78 -6.07
CA ASN A 39 -16.90 0.46 -6.80
C ASN A 39 -17.72 1.46 -5.98
N LEU A 40 -17.65 2.75 -6.34
CA LEU A 40 -18.38 3.82 -5.67
C LEU A 40 -19.90 3.65 -5.69
N ASP A 41 -20.43 2.88 -6.63
CA ASP A 41 -21.86 2.57 -6.78
C ASP A 41 -22.32 1.38 -5.92
N GLY A 42 -21.42 0.75 -5.17
CA GLY A 42 -21.73 -0.40 -4.33
C GLY A 42 -21.56 -1.76 -5.02
N THR A 43 -21.16 -1.80 -6.29
CA THR A 43 -20.90 -3.05 -7.01
C THR A 43 -19.52 -3.62 -6.69
N VAL A 44 -19.39 -4.95 -6.75
CA VAL A 44 -18.09 -5.61 -6.55
C VAL A 44 -17.20 -5.31 -7.75
N ASN A 45 -15.92 -5.06 -7.50
CA ASN A 45 -14.95 -4.84 -8.56
C ASN A 45 -14.69 -6.14 -9.33
N GLU A 46 -15.17 -6.25 -10.56
CA GLU A 46 -15.03 -7.45 -11.41
C GLU A 46 -13.56 -7.78 -11.72
N ASP A 47 -12.68 -6.78 -11.78
CA ASP A 47 -11.25 -6.98 -12.02
C ASP A 47 -10.55 -7.73 -10.89
N ALA A 48 -11.21 -7.84 -9.73
CA ALA A 48 -10.72 -8.51 -8.55
C ALA A 48 -10.88 -10.04 -8.57
N PHE A 49 -11.65 -10.58 -9.51
CA PHE A 49 -11.89 -12.02 -9.54
C PHE A 49 -10.58 -12.79 -9.76
N ASP A 50 -10.37 -13.83 -8.96
CA ASP A 50 -9.15 -14.67 -8.94
C ASP A 50 -7.83 -13.90 -8.74
N LYS A 51 -7.88 -12.72 -8.11
CA LYS A 51 -6.71 -11.90 -7.81
C LYS A 51 -6.69 -11.47 -6.34
N VAL A 52 -5.48 -11.24 -5.84
CA VAL A 52 -5.26 -10.66 -4.52
C VAL A 52 -5.42 -9.14 -4.63
N ILE A 53 -6.31 -8.57 -3.83
CA ILE A 53 -6.54 -7.12 -3.79
C ILE A 53 -5.79 -6.52 -2.58
N CYS A 54 -4.97 -5.52 -2.87
CA CYS A 54 -4.32 -4.66 -1.91
C CYS A 54 -5.08 -3.33 -1.86
N THR A 55 -5.68 -3.00 -0.72
CA THR A 55 -6.48 -1.78 -0.54
C THR A 55 -5.89 -0.91 0.55
N LEU A 56 -5.62 0.36 0.27
CA LEU A 56 -5.25 1.32 1.30
C LEU A 56 -6.51 1.76 2.06
N ILE A 57 -6.60 1.41 3.33
CA ILE A 57 -7.76 1.73 4.18
C ILE A 57 -7.60 3.10 4.85
N ASN A 58 -6.38 3.42 5.30
CA ASN A 58 -6.14 4.61 6.10
C ASN A 58 -4.69 5.09 5.98
N VAL A 59 -4.49 6.39 6.19
CA VAL A 59 -3.19 7.06 6.25
C VAL A 59 -3.18 7.97 7.46
N GLU A 60 -2.28 7.69 8.40
CA GLU A 60 -2.12 8.50 9.61
C GLU A 60 -0.73 9.11 9.68
N GLN A 61 -0.62 10.31 10.21
CA GLN A 61 0.67 10.92 10.50
C GLN A 61 1.01 10.69 11.97
N GLU A 62 2.19 10.12 12.22
CA GLU A 62 2.77 10.02 13.55
C GLU A 62 3.09 11.43 14.07
N ARG A 63 2.48 11.83 15.19
CA ARG A 63 2.62 13.18 15.76
C ARG A 63 3.56 13.26 16.96
N VAL A 64 4.03 12.13 17.49
CA VAL A 64 4.85 12.08 18.71
C VAL A 64 6.14 12.89 18.54
N SER A 65 6.77 12.83 17.37
CA SER A 65 8.01 13.55 17.05
C SER A 65 7.83 15.06 16.82
N LEU A 66 6.61 15.54 16.58
CA LEU A 66 6.32 16.96 16.34
C LEU A 66 6.23 17.78 17.64
N ASN A 67 6.05 17.11 18.78
CA ASN A 67 5.91 17.77 20.09
C ASN A 67 7.25 18.02 20.79
N VAL A 68 8.36 17.57 20.21
CA VAL A 68 9.69 17.82 20.76
C VAL A 68 10.09 19.25 20.42
N ARG A 69 10.08 20.14 21.43
CA ARG A 69 10.63 21.49 21.27
C ARG A 69 12.13 21.37 20.98
N PRO A 70 12.65 21.98 19.90
CA PRO A 70 14.09 22.01 19.66
C PRO A 70 14.75 22.70 20.86
N ALA A 71 15.70 22.02 21.49
CA ALA A 71 16.47 22.57 22.61
C ALA A 71 17.43 23.70 22.17
N ASP A 72 17.66 23.84 20.86
CA ASP A 72 18.64 24.74 20.29
C ASP A 72 18.03 25.59 19.16
N HIS A 73 18.23 26.91 19.23
CA HIS A 73 17.57 27.90 18.38
C HIS A 73 18.19 28.03 16.98
N SER A 74 19.21 27.24 16.63
CA SER A 74 20.05 27.51 15.45
C SER A 74 19.80 26.64 14.21
N VAL A 75 18.96 25.60 14.26
CA VAL A 75 18.75 24.71 13.11
C VAL A 75 17.26 24.58 12.79
N ARG A 76 16.77 25.42 11.87
CA ARG A 76 15.44 25.31 11.26
C ARG A 76 15.46 24.27 10.13
N THR A 77 15.61 23.00 10.47
CA THR A 77 15.37 21.91 9.50
C THR A 77 13.94 21.43 9.64
N ASN A 78 13.24 21.27 8.51
CA ASN A 78 11.91 20.68 8.51
C ASN A 78 11.99 19.24 9.03
N PRO A 79 11.30 18.87 10.13
CA PRO A 79 11.38 17.52 10.68
C PRO A 79 10.81 16.49 9.69
N PRO A 80 11.31 15.23 9.72
CA PRO A 80 10.80 14.18 8.85
C PRO A 80 9.32 13.91 9.13
N ILE A 81 8.54 13.71 8.06
CA ILE A 81 7.12 13.33 8.14
C ILE A 81 7.05 11.81 8.19
N ASN A 82 6.59 11.28 9.33
CA ASN A 82 6.36 9.86 9.52
C ASN A 82 4.88 9.54 9.25
N LEU A 83 4.62 8.63 8.31
CA LEU A 83 3.27 8.22 7.91
C LEU A 83 3.07 6.72 8.16
N ASN A 84 1.95 6.38 8.79
CA ASN A 84 1.47 5.03 8.99
C ASN A 84 0.43 4.73 7.90
N LEU A 85 0.69 3.70 7.10
CA LEU A 85 -0.19 3.25 6.01
C LEU A 85 -0.87 1.95 6.43
N TYR A 86 -2.19 1.96 6.46
CA TYR A 86 -2.98 0.77 6.79
C TYR A 86 -3.49 0.13 5.51
N VAL A 87 -3.07 -1.10 5.26
CA VAL A 87 -3.35 -1.82 4.02
C VAL A 87 -4.12 -3.10 4.35
N LEU A 88 -5.24 -3.31 3.66
CA LEU A 88 -5.99 -4.55 3.63
C LEU A 88 -5.48 -5.42 2.49
N ILE A 89 -5.28 -6.71 2.75
CA ILE A 89 -5.03 -7.72 1.72
C ILE A 89 -6.21 -8.69 1.76
N SER A 90 -6.83 -8.91 0.60
CA SER A 90 -7.95 -9.85 0.41
C SER A 90 -7.73 -10.70 -0.84
N ALA A 91 -8.29 -11.90 -0.87
CA ALA A 91 -8.16 -12.88 -1.95
C ALA A 91 -9.40 -13.76 -1.99
#